data_AF-A0AAU2HBZ3-F1
#
_entry.id   AF-A0AAU2HBZ3-F1
#
_cell.length_a   1.000
_cell.length_b   1.000
_cell.length_c   1.000
_cell.angle_alpha   90.00
_cell.angle_beta   90.00
_cell.angle_gamma   90.00
#
_symmetry.space_group_name_H-M   'P 1'
#
loop_
_entity.id
_entity.type
_entity.pdbx_description
1 polymer ?
#
loop_
_entity_poly.entity_id
_entity_poly.type
_entity_poly.pdbx_seq_one_letter_code
_entity_poly.pdbx_strand_id
1 'polypeptide(L)'
;MSRSLPLTWALRTAALLAIAGAATACAGRVDPSARSDRQAWDAMYPPALDAVKSVDPHIEPEEIAGGRDACHPTDFIGDSEDESEVIGSARITLYASPSDKRTPTRLVREVVTRMERKGWKGPRPDDIAPVNGEVSARLKMPGSGMATVAASHERPTEAPAFNQVTVDLTTECLRNPDWQG
;
A
#
# COMPACT_ATOMS: atom_id res chain seq x y z
N MET A 1 -57.53 20.83 -46.60
CA MET A 1 -57.68 19.65 -47.48
C MET A 1 -56.30 19.13 -47.87
N SER A 2 -56.19 17.81 -47.91
CA SER A 2 -55.08 16.88 -48.20
C SER A 2 -53.77 17.33 -48.87
N ARG A 3 -52.67 16.93 -48.21
CA ARG A 3 -51.46 16.19 -48.66
C ARG A 3 -50.85 16.50 -50.04
N SER A 4 -49.51 16.63 -50.07
CA SER A 4 -48.59 15.59 -50.60
C SER A 4 -47.11 15.99 -50.44
N LEU A 5 -46.30 15.07 -49.90
CA LEU A 5 -44.83 15.07 -50.02
C LEU A 5 -44.43 14.50 -51.39
N PRO A 6 -43.23 14.83 -51.89
CA PRO A 6 -42.44 13.87 -52.62
C PRO A 6 -41.13 13.58 -51.88
N LEU A 7 -40.98 12.30 -51.47
CA LEU A 7 -39.69 11.64 -51.38
C LEU A 7 -39.04 11.67 -52.77
N THR A 8 -37.82 12.18 -52.87
CA THR A 8 -36.89 11.64 -53.88
C THR A 8 -35.42 11.75 -53.46
N TRP A 9 -34.85 10.55 -53.26
CA TRP A 9 -33.53 10.10 -53.72
C TRP A 9 -32.30 10.25 -52.82
N ALA A 10 -31.81 9.06 -52.49
CA ALA A 10 -30.58 8.71 -51.82
C ALA A 10 -29.34 8.88 -52.71
N LEU A 11 -28.22 9.23 -52.09
CA LEU A 11 -26.83 8.97 -52.48
C LEU A 11 -26.06 8.79 -51.16
N ARG A 12 -25.86 7.57 -50.64
CA ARG A 12 -24.76 6.62 -50.94
C ARG A 12 -23.38 7.26 -51.09
N THR A 13 -22.54 7.10 -50.05
CA THR A 13 -21.15 6.55 -49.99
C THR A 13 -20.46 7.11 -48.74
N ALA A 14 -20.27 6.34 -47.65
CA ALA A 14 -19.22 5.34 -47.40
C ALA A 14 -17.78 5.89 -47.40
N ALA A 15 -17.19 6.02 -46.20
CA ALA A 15 -15.76 5.80 -45.98
C ALA A 15 -15.51 5.51 -44.49
N LEU A 16 -15.28 4.23 -44.18
CA LEU A 16 -14.67 3.75 -42.95
C LEU A 16 -13.30 4.40 -42.79
N LEU A 17 -13.07 5.04 -41.64
CA LEU A 17 -11.73 5.20 -41.09
C LEU A 17 -11.74 4.56 -39.71
N ALA A 18 -11.60 3.23 -39.73
CA ALA A 18 -11.08 2.49 -38.62
C ALA A 18 -9.61 2.93 -38.45
N ILE A 19 -9.37 3.93 -37.60
CA ILE A 19 -8.03 4.17 -37.09
C ILE A 19 -7.79 3.06 -36.07
N ALA A 20 -7.21 1.97 -36.57
CA ALA A 20 -6.43 1.04 -35.76
C ALA A 20 -5.25 1.84 -35.21
N GLY A 21 -5.49 2.56 -34.11
CA GLY A 21 -4.43 3.08 -33.25
C GLY A 21 -3.78 1.88 -32.61
N ALA A 22 -2.50 1.66 -32.94
CA ALA A 22 -1.68 0.63 -32.38
C ALA A 22 -1.87 0.58 -30.85
N ALA A 23 -2.41 -0.54 -30.36
CA ALA A 23 -2.27 -0.93 -28.97
C ALA A 23 -0.79 -1.29 -28.77
N THR A 24 0.08 -0.29 -28.75
CA THR A 24 1.34 -0.41 -28.04
C THR A 24 0.95 -0.65 -26.59
N ALA A 25 1.33 -1.82 -26.09
CA ALA A 25 1.15 -2.19 -24.70
C ALA A 25 1.62 -1.05 -23.79
N CYS A 26 0.68 -0.26 -23.27
CA CYS A 26 0.88 0.45 -22.04
C CYS A 26 0.93 -0.63 -20.96
N ALA A 27 2.10 -1.25 -20.78
CA ALA A 27 2.45 -1.88 -19.52
C ALA A 27 2.12 -0.86 -18.43
N GLY A 28 1.23 -1.25 -17.51
CA GLY A 28 0.46 -0.33 -16.66
C GLY A 28 1.34 0.71 -15.98
N ARG A 29 1.31 1.94 -16.51
CA ARG A 29 1.67 3.12 -15.75
C ARG A 29 0.67 3.16 -14.60
N VAL A 30 1.12 2.87 -13.39
CA VAL A 30 0.30 3.09 -12.20
C VAL A 30 0.10 4.61 -12.19
N ASP A 31 -1.13 5.08 -12.45
CA ASP A 31 -1.40 6.50 -12.38
C ASP A 31 -0.93 7.01 -11.00
N PRO A 32 -0.08 8.06 -10.94
CA PRO A 32 0.41 8.56 -9.68
C PRO A 32 -0.78 8.89 -8.80
N SER A 33 -0.70 8.49 -7.53
CA SER A 33 -1.81 8.75 -6.62
C SER A 33 -2.12 10.25 -6.61
N ALA A 34 -3.40 10.62 -6.59
CA ALA A 34 -3.80 12.03 -6.53
C ALA A 34 -3.30 12.74 -5.25
N ARG A 35 -2.80 12.00 -4.26
CA ARG A 35 -2.25 12.52 -3.01
C ARG A 35 -0.76 12.81 -3.14
N SER A 36 -0.33 13.89 -2.50
CA SER A 36 1.11 14.16 -2.31
C SER A 36 1.74 13.18 -1.32
N ASP A 37 3.07 13.05 -1.36
CA ASP A 37 3.88 12.29 -0.38
C ASP A 37 3.46 12.56 1.06
N ARG A 38 3.37 13.86 1.43
CA ARG A 38 2.92 14.26 2.76
C ARG A 38 1.51 13.76 3.10
N GLN A 39 0.55 13.88 2.17
CA GLN A 39 -0.82 13.43 2.42
C GLN A 39 -0.92 11.91 2.59
N ALA A 40 -0.10 11.14 1.87
CA ALA A 40 -0.03 9.69 2.02
C ALA A 40 0.52 9.31 3.40
N TRP A 41 1.64 9.92 3.81
CA TRP A 41 2.25 9.68 5.12
C TRP A 41 1.37 10.12 6.29
N ASP A 42 0.74 11.29 6.21
CA ASP A 42 -0.19 11.79 7.23
C ASP A 42 -1.41 10.85 7.41
N ALA A 43 -1.83 10.17 6.33
CA ALA A 43 -2.92 9.20 6.37
C ALA A 43 -2.48 7.83 6.90
N MET A 44 -1.21 7.44 6.72
CA MET A 44 -0.72 6.10 7.05
C MET A 44 -0.03 6.03 8.42
N TYR A 45 0.90 6.93 8.68
CA TYR A 45 1.86 6.80 9.76
C TYR A 45 1.23 6.96 11.15
N PRO A 46 0.49 8.04 11.46
CA PRO A 46 -0.09 8.20 12.79
C PRO A 46 -1.05 7.06 13.18
N PRO A 47 -1.94 6.58 12.29
CA PRO A 47 -2.78 5.40 12.58
C PRO A 47 -2.00 4.11 12.83
N ALA A 48 -0.91 3.87 12.09
CA ALA A 48 -0.08 2.69 12.27
C ALA A 48 0.65 2.75 13.61
N LEU A 49 1.25 3.90 13.94
CA LEU A 49 1.93 4.11 15.21
C LEU A 49 0.98 3.96 16.42
N ASP A 50 -0.22 4.56 16.36
CA ASP A 50 -1.26 4.41 17.39
C ASP A 50 -1.64 2.93 17.60
N ALA A 51 -1.80 2.18 16.49
CA ALA A 51 -2.10 0.75 16.56
C ALA A 51 -0.97 -0.07 17.21
N VAL A 52 0.29 0.25 16.94
CA VAL A 52 1.43 -0.42 17.58
C VAL A 52 1.56 -0.03 19.05
N LYS A 53 1.50 1.26 19.41
CA LYS A 53 1.60 1.73 20.80
C LYS A 53 0.54 1.12 21.72
N SER A 54 -0.64 0.83 21.18
CA SER A 54 -1.71 0.18 21.93
C SER A 54 -1.47 -1.30 22.27
N VAL A 55 -0.43 -1.93 21.71
CA VAL A 55 0.02 -3.26 22.13
C VAL A 55 0.55 -3.19 23.54
N ASP A 56 1.49 -2.28 23.81
CA ASP A 56 2.06 -2.04 25.14
C ASP A 56 2.27 -0.52 25.34
N PRO A 57 1.30 0.18 25.97
CA PRO A 57 1.33 1.65 26.10
C PRO A 57 2.47 2.20 26.94
N HIS A 58 3.21 1.33 27.64
CA HIS A 58 4.34 1.72 28.49
C HIS A 58 5.69 1.61 27.78
N ILE A 59 5.71 1.11 26.54
CA ILE A 59 6.90 0.94 25.74
C ILE A 59 6.78 1.84 24.50
N GLU A 60 7.77 2.70 24.31
CA GLU A 60 7.86 3.49 23.08
C GLU A 60 8.38 2.59 21.94
N PRO A 61 7.67 2.52 20.80
CA PRO A 61 8.16 1.84 19.62
C PRO A 61 9.44 2.47 19.08
N GLU A 62 10.30 1.65 18.51
CA GLU A 62 11.39 2.09 17.64
C GLU A 62 10.81 2.48 16.28
N GLU A 63 11.16 3.68 15.82
CA GLU A 63 10.67 4.27 14.56
C GLU A 63 11.86 4.48 13.62
N ILE A 64 11.89 3.73 12.51
CA ILE A 64 12.93 3.84 11.48
C ILE A 64 12.30 4.43 10.23
N ALA A 65 12.67 5.67 9.91
CA ALA A 65 12.39 6.24 8.60
C ALA A 65 13.17 5.44 7.55
N GLY A 66 12.46 4.85 6.58
CA GLY A 66 13.06 4.13 5.48
C GLY A 66 13.54 5.06 4.37
N GLY A 67 13.92 4.46 3.26
CA GLY A 67 14.34 5.16 2.05
C GLY A 67 13.18 5.47 1.10
N ARG A 68 13.53 6.16 0.01
CA ARG A 68 12.70 6.32 -1.17
C ARG A 68 13.32 5.50 -2.30
N ASP A 69 12.53 4.62 -2.90
CA ASP A 69 12.94 3.82 -4.04
C ASP A 69 12.15 4.26 -5.28
N ALA A 70 12.79 4.25 -6.44
CA ALA A 70 12.13 4.62 -7.68
C ALA A 70 11.07 3.57 -8.07
N CYS A 71 9.94 4.00 -8.64
CA CYS A 71 8.80 3.10 -8.87
C CYS A 71 8.95 2.11 -10.05
N HIS A 72 9.98 2.24 -10.88
CA HIS A 72 10.03 1.56 -12.18
C HIS A 72 10.62 0.15 -12.05
N PRO A 73 10.17 -0.81 -12.87
CA PRO A 73 10.75 -2.14 -12.90
C PRO A 73 12.21 -2.07 -13.37
N THR A 74 13.14 -2.66 -12.61
CA THR A 74 14.58 -2.75 -12.95
C THR A 74 14.87 -3.67 -14.15
N ASP A 75 13.85 -4.30 -14.71
CA ASP A 75 13.90 -5.33 -15.75
C ASP A 75 13.53 -4.83 -17.16
N PHE A 76 13.29 -3.52 -17.35
CA PHE A 76 13.13 -2.98 -18.70
C PHE A 76 14.48 -2.71 -19.37
N ILE A 77 14.67 -3.22 -20.59
CA ILE A 77 15.87 -3.00 -21.42
C ILE A 77 15.92 -1.51 -21.78
N GLY A 78 16.54 -0.73 -20.91
CA GLY A 78 16.51 0.72 -20.91
C GLY A 78 16.35 1.16 -19.47
N ASP A 79 17.47 1.43 -18.81
CA ASP A 79 17.54 2.01 -17.47
C ASP A 79 16.72 3.31 -17.47
N SER A 80 15.44 3.21 -17.12
CA SER A 80 14.60 4.37 -16.96
C SER A 80 15.06 5.05 -15.68
N GLU A 81 15.90 6.09 -15.78
CA GLU A 81 16.31 6.95 -14.67
C GLU A 81 15.19 7.94 -14.25
N ASP A 82 13.93 7.64 -14.58
CA ASP A 82 12.79 8.53 -14.39
C ASP A 82 12.34 8.57 -12.93
N GLU A 83 13.14 9.21 -12.08
CA GLU A 83 12.86 9.40 -10.65
C GLU A 83 11.69 10.37 -10.38
N SER A 84 10.84 10.66 -11.37
CA SER A 84 9.65 11.51 -11.18
C SER A 84 8.62 10.91 -10.23
N GLU A 85 8.72 9.60 -9.94
CA GLU A 85 7.87 8.90 -9.00
C GLU A 85 8.66 7.95 -8.08
N VAL A 86 8.31 7.94 -6.80
CA VAL A 86 8.99 7.19 -5.74
C VAL A 86 8.01 6.47 -4.81
N ILE A 87 8.47 5.37 -4.23
CA ILE A 87 7.86 4.67 -3.10
C ILE A 87 8.65 5.04 -1.85
N GLY A 88 7.99 5.62 -0.86
CA GLY A 88 8.57 5.81 0.47
C GLY A 88 8.36 4.58 1.35
N SER A 89 9.30 4.33 2.26
CA SER A 89 9.18 3.26 3.26
C SER A 89 9.41 3.76 4.69
N ALA A 90 8.83 3.06 5.66
CA ALA A 90 9.09 3.27 7.08
C ALA A 90 8.84 1.98 7.85
N ARG A 91 9.49 1.80 9.00
CA ARG A 91 9.29 0.66 9.90
C ARG A 91 9.02 1.14 11.32
N ILE A 92 8.02 0.54 11.94
CA ILE A 92 7.72 0.70 13.36
C ILE A 92 7.91 -0.66 14.02
N THR A 93 8.76 -0.72 15.05
CA THR A 93 9.02 -1.95 15.81
C THR A 93 8.69 -1.73 17.27
N LEU A 94 7.92 -2.64 17.86
CA LEU A 94 7.70 -2.66 19.31
C LEU A 94 8.14 -4.00 19.88
N TYR A 95 9.02 -3.93 20.87
CA TYR A 95 9.44 -5.06 21.68
C TYR A 95 8.53 -5.11 22.91
N ALA A 96 7.54 -6.00 22.91
CA ALA A 96 6.59 -6.09 24.01
C ALA A 96 7.28 -6.51 25.30
N SER A 97 6.74 -6.09 26.45
CA SER A 97 7.27 -6.51 27.75
C SER A 97 7.40 -8.05 27.83
N PRO A 98 8.46 -8.61 28.44
CA PRO A 98 8.55 -10.05 28.71
C PRO A 98 7.40 -10.61 29.56
N SER A 99 6.67 -9.71 30.25
CA SER A 99 5.47 -10.04 31.00
C SER A 99 4.24 -10.27 30.10
N ASP A 100 4.23 -9.77 28.87
CA ASP A 100 3.17 -10.00 27.89
C ASP A 100 3.16 -11.47 27.44
N LYS A 101 2.05 -12.16 27.72
CA LYS A 101 1.85 -13.58 27.40
C LYS A 101 0.99 -13.81 26.17
N ARG A 102 0.60 -12.76 25.44
CA ARG A 102 -0.13 -12.89 24.18
C ARG A 102 0.75 -13.59 23.15
N THR A 103 0.16 -14.46 22.34
CA THR A 103 0.84 -15.11 21.21
C THR A 103 1.09 -14.10 20.07
N PRO A 104 2.10 -14.31 19.21
CA PRO A 104 2.29 -13.50 18.00
C PRO A 104 1.01 -13.33 17.15
N THR A 105 0.23 -14.41 16.95
CA THR A 105 -1.06 -14.36 16.25
C THR A 105 -2.01 -13.34 16.87
N ARG A 106 -2.17 -13.39 18.19
CA ARG A 106 -3.03 -12.46 18.92
C ARG A 106 -2.55 -11.01 18.79
N LEU A 107 -1.24 -10.77 18.82
CA LEU A 107 -0.68 -9.43 18.66
C LEU A 107 -0.97 -8.86 17.26
N VAL A 108 -0.74 -9.63 16.20
CA VAL A 108 -1.07 -9.22 14.83
C VAL A 108 -2.56 -8.91 14.70
N ARG A 109 -3.44 -9.78 15.23
CA ARG A 109 -4.89 -9.55 15.21
C ARG A 109 -5.30 -8.25 15.90
N GLU A 110 -4.74 -7.96 17.06
CA GLU A 110 -5.03 -6.74 17.82
C GLU A 110 -4.57 -5.49 17.06
N VAL A 111 -3.38 -5.51 16.46
CA VAL A 111 -2.88 -4.40 15.62
C VAL A 111 -3.75 -4.21 14.38
N VAL A 112 -4.02 -5.29 13.63
CA VAL A 112 -4.89 -5.24 12.42
C VAL A 112 -6.26 -4.69 12.77
N THR A 113 -6.90 -5.18 13.84
CA THR A 113 -8.22 -4.70 14.27
C THR A 113 -8.22 -3.18 14.52
N ARG A 114 -7.16 -2.65 15.11
CA ARG A 114 -7.04 -1.21 15.37
C ARG A 114 -6.76 -0.41 14.12
N MET A 115 -5.89 -0.90 13.24
CA MET A 115 -5.64 -0.29 11.93
C MET A 115 -6.92 -0.26 11.08
N GLU A 116 -7.72 -1.33 11.07
CA GLU A 116 -9.00 -1.38 10.35
C GLU A 116 -9.98 -0.29 10.83
N ARG A 117 -10.06 -0.06 12.14
CA ARG A 117 -10.87 1.03 12.72
C ARG A 117 -10.41 2.42 12.28
N LYS A 118 -9.17 2.55 11.80
CA LYS A 118 -8.60 3.79 11.27
C LYS A 118 -8.63 3.87 9.75
N GLY A 119 -9.37 2.97 9.09
CA GLY A 119 -9.62 3.02 7.65
C GLY A 119 -8.73 2.10 6.80
N TRP A 120 -7.77 1.40 7.40
CA TRP A 120 -7.02 0.36 6.71
C TRP A 120 -7.93 -0.79 6.27
N LYS A 121 -7.60 -1.44 5.16
CA LYS A 121 -8.34 -2.58 4.60
C LYS A 121 -7.42 -3.78 4.50
N GLY A 122 -7.81 -4.91 5.09
CA GLY A 122 -6.98 -6.10 5.14
C GLY A 122 -7.79 -7.38 5.26
N PRO A 123 -7.14 -8.51 5.57
CA PRO A 123 -7.83 -9.73 5.94
C PRO A 123 -8.62 -9.52 7.24
N ARG A 124 -9.72 -10.27 7.42
CA ARG A 124 -10.44 -10.27 8.69
C ARG A 124 -9.48 -10.74 9.80
N PRO A 125 -9.41 -10.06 10.95
CA PRO A 125 -8.51 -10.44 12.03
C PRO A 125 -8.61 -11.92 12.43
N ASP A 126 -9.82 -12.47 12.48
CA ASP A 126 -10.03 -13.87 12.89
C ASP A 126 -9.44 -14.91 11.92
N ASP A 127 -9.26 -14.54 10.65
CA ASP A 127 -8.70 -15.39 9.60
C ASP A 127 -7.16 -15.39 9.60
N ILE A 128 -6.53 -14.53 10.42
CA ILE A 128 -5.06 -14.45 10.51
C ILE A 128 -4.54 -15.65 11.30
N ALA A 129 -3.74 -16.48 10.64
CA ALA A 129 -3.09 -17.65 11.19
C ALA A 129 -1.64 -17.75 10.70
N PRO A 130 -0.77 -18.50 11.41
CA PRO A 130 0.60 -18.70 10.96
C PRO A 130 0.66 -19.41 9.60
N VAL A 131 1.52 -18.93 8.71
CA VAL A 131 1.87 -19.57 7.43
C VAL A 131 3.37 -19.82 7.47
N ASN A 132 3.79 -21.08 7.31
CA ASN A 132 5.21 -21.49 7.41
C ASN A 132 5.89 -21.05 8.73
N GLY A 133 5.13 -20.97 9.83
CA GLY A 133 5.63 -20.54 11.14
C GLY A 133 5.68 -19.02 11.34
N GLU A 134 5.36 -18.24 10.31
CA GLU A 134 5.33 -16.78 10.38
C GLU A 134 3.89 -16.27 10.52
N VAL A 135 3.69 -15.25 11.35
CA VAL A 135 2.40 -14.58 11.50
C VAL A 135 2.52 -13.18 10.92
N SER A 136 1.81 -12.93 9.82
CA SER A 136 1.75 -11.62 9.20
C SER A 136 0.39 -11.34 8.57
N ALA A 137 0.11 -10.06 8.35
CA ALA A 137 -1.07 -9.58 7.64
C ALA A 137 -0.70 -8.35 6.81
N ARG A 138 -1.20 -8.29 5.58
CA ARG A 138 -1.05 -7.12 4.71
C ARG A 138 -2.32 -6.31 4.69
N LEU A 139 -2.19 -5.01 4.90
CA LEU A 139 -3.28 -4.04 4.83
C LEU A 139 -2.98 -2.98 3.78
N LYS A 140 -4.04 -2.38 3.24
CA LYS A 140 -3.99 -1.25 2.31
C LYS A 140 -4.68 -0.04 2.92
N MET A 141 -4.03 1.12 2.83
CA MET A 141 -4.67 2.42 3.03
C MET A 141 -5.05 2.96 1.64
N PRO A 142 -6.36 3.06 1.31
CA PRO A 142 -6.79 3.48 -0.02
C PRO A 142 -6.20 4.82 -0.45
N GLY A 143 -5.50 4.82 -1.61
CA GLY A 143 -4.88 6.01 -2.18
C GLY A 143 -3.67 6.53 -1.40
N SER A 144 -3.00 5.67 -0.61
CA SER A 144 -1.81 6.09 0.15
C SER A 144 -0.72 5.03 0.19
N GLY A 145 -1.05 3.76 0.46
CA GLY A 145 -0.02 2.73 0.55
C GLY A 145 -0.46 1.43 1.18
N MET A 146 0.53 0.62 1.57
CA MET A 146 0.38 -0.67 2.22
C MET A 146 1.08 -0.69 3.57
N ALA A 147 0.63 -1.61 4.41
CA ALA A 147 1.28 -2.00 5.65
C ALA A 147 1.42 -3.51 5.69
N THR A 148 2.58 -4.01 6.13
CA THR A 148 2.75 -5.41 6.53
C THR A 148 2.94 -5.44 8.03
N VAL A 149 1.97 -6.02 8.75
CA VAL A 149 2.05 -6.24 10.19
C VAL A 149 2.56 -7.64 10.42
N ALA A 150 3.60 -7.81 11.21
CA ALA A 150 4.11 -9.12 11.61
C ALA A 150 4.39 -9.16 13.10
N ALA A 151 4.40 -10.36 13.66
CA ALA A 151 4.89 -10.57 15.01
C ALA A 151 5.69 -11.87 15.11
N SER A 152 6.76 -11.84 15.90
CA SER A 152 7.63 -12.98 16.18
C SER A 152 7.82 -13.12 17.69
N HIS A 153 8.23 -14.32 18.10
CA HIS A 153 8.64 -14.58 19.47
C HIS A 153 10.16 -14.70 19.50
N GLU A 154 10.81 -13.79 20.23
CA GLU A 154 12.25 -13.70 20.33
C GLU A 154 12.75 -14.39 21.59
N ARG A 155 13.87 -15.11 21.45
CA ARG A 155 14.56 -15.82 22.54
C ARG A 155 16.04 -15.46 22.56
N PRO A 156 16.38 -14.23 22.95
CA PRO A 156 17.77 -13.82 23.08
C PRO A 156 18.49 -14.65 24.15
N THR A 157 19.79 -14.87 23.97
CA THR A 157 20.62 -15.67 24.89
C THR A 157 20.79 -15.01 26.26
N GLU A 158 20.82 -13.67 26.31
CA GLU A 158 21.18 -12.88 27.49
C GLU A 158 20.01 -12.10 28.10
N ALA A 159 18.79 -12.29 27.59
CA ALA A 159 17.60 -11.57 28.07
C ALA A 159 16.36 -12.49 28.14
N PRO A 160 15.33 -12.12 28.93
CA PRO A 160 14.06 -12.83 28.91
C PRO A 160 13.46 -12.85 27.51
N ALA A 161 12.81 -13.96 27.15
CA ALA A 161 12.06 -14.05 25.91
C ALA A 161 10.93 -13.01 25.86
N PHE A 162 10.70 -12.44 24.69
CA PHE A 162 9.68 -11.41 24.47
C PHE A 162 9.03 -11.61 23.10
N ASN A 163 7.95 -10.88 22.84
CA ASN A 163 7.37 -10.82 21.49
C ASN A 163 7.76 -9.51 20.83
N GLN A 164 8.07 -9.57 19.55
CA GLN A 164 8.30 -8.40 18.71
C GLN A 164 7.10 -8.23 17.79
N VAL A 165 6.68 -6.98 17.59
CA VAL A 165 5.67 -6.59 16.61
C VAL A 165 6.31 -5.61 15.65
N THR A 166 6.19 -5.84 14.35
CA THR A 166 6.67 -4.93 13.32
C THR A 166 5.52 -4.49 12.42
N VAL A 167 5.58 -3.23 11.99
CA VAL A 167 4.73 -2.68 10.93
C VAL A 167 5.64 -2.02 9.91
N ASP A 168 5.78 -2.67 8.76
CA ASP A 168 6.45 -2.12 7.58
C ASP A 168 5.44 -1.35 6.73
N LEU A 169 5.68 -0.07 6.52
CA LEU A 169 4.85 0.83 5.72
C LEU A 169 5.53 1.09 4.39
N THR A 170 4.76 1.03 3.30
CA THR A 170 5.20 1.47 1.97
C THR A 170 4.12 2.32 1.33
N THR A 171 4.48 3.45 0.73
CA THR A 171 3.50 4.26 0.00
C THR A 171 3.10 3.57 -1.31
N GLU A 172 2.02 4.04 -1.93
CA GLU A 172 1.83 3.85 -3.37
C GLU A 172 2.95 4.57 -4.13
N CYS A 173 3.00 4.40 -5.44
CA CYS A 173 3.89 5.21 -6.26
C CYS A 173 3.40 6.66 -6.26
N LEU A 174 4.21 7.56 -5.72
CA LEU A 174 3.87 8.98 -5.54
C LEU A 174 4.83 9.85 -6.34
N ARG A 175 4.33 10.98 -6.82
CA ARG A 175 5.18 11.97 -7.47
C ARG A 175 6.32 12.39 -6.53
N ASN A 176 7.55 12.31 -7.01
CA ASN A 176 8.74 12.74 -6.30
C ASN A 176 8.75 14.28 -6.21
N PRO A 177 8.65 14.87 -5.01
CA PRO A 177 8.67 16.32 -4.85
C PRO A 177 10.04 16.94 -5.18
N ASP A 178 11.10 16.13 -5.16
CA ASP A 178 12.48 16.59 -5.36
C ASP A 178 12.92 16.50 -6.83
N TRP A 179 12.11 15.88 -7.70
CA TRP A 179 12.39 15.74 -9.13
C TRP A 179 12.11 17.04 -9.88
N GLN A 180 13.09 17.52 -10.67
CA GLN A 180 13.03 18.81 -11.37
C GLN A 180 12.91 18.74 -12.90
N GLY A 181 12.94 17.55 -13.50
CA GLY A 181 12.92 17.38 -14.97
C GLY A 181 14.28 17.12 -15.56
#